data_AF-B0BEG6-F1
#
_entry.id   AF-B0BEG6-F1
#
_cell.length_a   1.000
_cell.length_b   1.000
_cell.length_c   1.000
_cell.angle_alpha   90.00
_cell.angle_beta   90.00
_cell.angle_gamma   90.00
#
_symmetry.space_group_name_H-M   'P 1'
#
loop_
_entity.id
_entity.type
_entity.pdbx_description
1 polymer ?
#
loop_
_entity_poly.entity_id
_entity_poly.type
_entity_poly.pdbx_seq_one_letter_code
_entity_poly.pdbx_strand_id
1 'polypeptide(L)'
;VVDTAVRTSDAGYLTRRLVEVVQHIVVRRTDCGTTRGISVSPHQNGRMPERIFIQTLIGRVLADDIYMGQRCVAIRNQDIGIGLVNRFITFQAQPISIRTPFTCKSTSWICRLCYGRSPTHGDLVELGEAVGIIAGQSIGEPGTQLTLRTFHTGGVFTGGTAEHVRAPSNGKIKFNEDLVHPTRTRHGHPAFLCYIDLYVTIESENIIHNVNIPPKSFLLVQNNQHV
;
A
#
# COMPACT_ATOMS: atom_id res chain seq x y z
N VAL A 1 -28.31 1.10 15.81
CA VAL A 1 -28.11 2.31 16.66
C VAL A 1 -27.30 1.98 17.92
N VAL A 2 -27.67 0.96 18.71
CA VAL A 2 -26.90 0.56 19.93
C VAL A 2 -25.45 0.13 19.60
N ASP A 3 -25.24 -0.72 18.59
CA ASP A 3 -23.89 -1.20 18.20
C ASP A 3 -22.99 -0.06 17.64
N THR A 4 -23.61 0.96 17.04
CA THR A 4 -22.90 2.16 16.58
C THR A 4 -22.39 2.98 17.76
N ALA A 5 -23.23 3.23 18.78
CA ALA A 5 -22.84 4.01 19.95
C ALA A 5 -21.70 3.35 20.76
N VAL A 6 -21.78 2.03 20.96
CA VAL A 6 -20.74 1.26 21.69
C VAL A 6 -19.41 1.30 20.94
N ARG A 7 -19.40 1.03 19.63
CA ARG A 7 -18.14 0.99 18.85
C ARG A 7 -17.53 2.36 18.62
N THR A 8 -18.33 3.42 18.51
CA THR A 8 -17.80 4.79 18.50
C THR A 8 -17.15 5.13 19.84
N SER A 9 -17.69 4.64 20.96
CA SER A 9 -17.05 4.81 22.27
C SER A 9 -15.70 4.09 22.34
N ASP A 10 -15.59 2.88 21.78
CA ASP A 10 -14.33 2.13 21.72
C ASP A 10 -13.27 2.82 20.85
N ALA A 11 -13.67 3.37 19.70
CA ALA A 11 -12.78 4.13 18.83
C ALA A 11 -12.31 5.44 19.48
N GLY A 12 -13.19 6.12 20.22
CA GLY A 12 -12.84 7.28 21.03
C GLY A 12 -11.87 6.93 22.16
N TYR A 13 -12.12 5.82 22.85
CA TYR A 13 -11.24 5.28 23.89
C TYR A 13 -9.86 4.92 23.34
N LEU A 14 -9.79 4.27 22.17
CA LEU A 14 -8.53 3.99 21.48
C LEU A 14 -7.77 5.29 21.17
N THR A 15 -8.44 6.29 20.63
CA THR A 15 -7.84 7.59 20.33
C THR A 15 -7.24 8.23 21.58
N ARG A 16 -7.98 8.22 22.69
CA ARG A 16 -7.49 8.71 23.98
C ARG A 16 -6.22 7.98 24.43
N ARG A 17 -6.21 6.64 24.38
CA ARG A 17 -5.03 5.85 24.78
C ARG A 17 -3.84 6.09 23.87
N LEU A 18 -4.07 6.20 22.55
CA LEU A 18 -3.02 6.51 21.59
C LEU A 18 -2.37 7.84 21.94
N VAL A 19 -3.17 8.91 22.13
CA VAL A 19 -2.67 10.25 22.49
C VAL A 19 -1.95 10.24 23.83
N GLU A 20 -2.48 9.58 24.86
CA GLU A 20 -1.84 9.47 26.18
C GLU A 20 -0.43 8.84 26.11
N VAL A 21 -0.24 7.84 25.24
CA VAL A 21 1.07 7.19 25.05
C VAL A 21 2.06 8.11 24.32
N VAL A 22 1.61 8.85 23.30
CA VAL A 22 2.50 9.62 22.42
C VAL A 22 2.62 11.11 22.78
N GLN A 23 1.90 11.61 23.78
CA GLN A 23 1.84 13.04 24.15
C GLN A 23 3.21 13.67 24.43
N HIS A 24 4.19 12.88 24.87
CA HIS A 24 5.54 13.35 25.19
C HIS A 24 6.48 13.40 23.98
N ILE A 25 6.07 12.85 22.83
CA ILE A 25 6.86 12.80 21.61
C ILE A 25 6.76 14.16 20.89
N VAL A 26 7.79 14.98 21.10
CA VAL A 26 7.93 16.34 20.54
C VAL A 26 9.22 16.44 19.75
N VAL A 27 9.26 17.32 18.75
CA VAL A 27 10.50 17.62 18.02
C VAL A 27 11.39 18.53 18.87
N ARG A 28 12.53 18.03 19.35
CA ARG A 28 13.40 18.80 20.28
C ARG A 28 14.73 19.26 19.69
N ARG A 29 15.26 18.57 18.68
CA ARG A 29 16.56 18.90 18.06
C ARG A 29 16.48 18.79 16.56
N THR A 30 17.39 19.46 15.87
CA THR A 30 17.53 19.38 14.41
C THR A 30 18.04 18.00 13.99
N ASP A 31 19.19 17.57 14.51
CA ASP A 31 19.76 16.24 14.26
C ASP A 31 20.02 15.47 15.57
N CYS A 32 19.77 14.16 15.56
CA CYS A 32 20.19 13.25 16.62
C CYS A 32 21.57 12.63 16.35
N GLY A 33 22.14 12.83 15.15
CA GLY A 33 23.44 12.30 14.73
C GLY A 33 23.40 10.81 14.40
N THR A 34 22.23 10.26 14.04
CA THR A 34 22.13 8.86 13.60
C THR A 34 22.62 8.71 12.17
N THR A 35 23.45 7.70 11.92
CA THR A 35 23.83 7.28 10.56
C THR A 35 22.92 6.19 10.02
N ARG A 36 22.04 5.63 10.87
CA ARG A 36 21.13 4.55 10.49
C ARG A 36 19.95 5.11 9.70
N GLY A 37 19.70 4.53 8.53
CA GLY A 37 18.52 4.76 7.72
C GLY A 37 17.79 3.45 7.41
N ILE A 38 16.62 3.58 6.80
CA ILE A 38 15.90 2.47 6.17
C ILE A 38 16.09 2.61 4.67
N SER A 39 16.53 1.53 4.02
CA SER A 39 16.68 1.48 2.57
C SER A 39 15.33 1.19 1.91
N VAL A 40 14.90 2.07 1.01
CA VAL A 40 13.70 1.90 0.19
C VAL A 40 14.14 1.70 -1.26
N SER A 41 13.76 0.58 -1.86
CA SER A 41 14.05 0.31 -3.28
C SER A 41 12.76 0.23 -4.09
N PRO A 42 12.78 0.72 -5.35
CA PRO A 42 11.60 0.68 -6.22
C PRO A 42 11.23 -0.76 -6.64
N HIS A 43 12.19 -1.69 -6.60
CA HIS A 43 12.04 -3.07 -7.09
C HIS A 43 12.02 -4.15 -5.99
N GLN A 44 11.92 -3.77 -4.71
CA GLN A 44 11.82 -4.78 -3.64
C GLN A 44 10.58 -5.67 -3.90
N ASN A 45 10.84 -6.94 -4.25
CA ASN A 45 9.85 -8.00 -4.46
C ASN A 45 8.86 -7.79 -5.64
N GLY A 46 9.29 -7.17 -6.74
CA GLY A 46 8.59 -7.23 -8.04
C GLY A 46 7.15 -6.70 -8.10
N ARG A 47 6.68 -5.99 -7.07
CA ARG A 47 5.25 -5.64 -6.91
C ARG A 47 4.96 -4.28 -6.29
N MET A 48 5.96 -3.44 -6.00
CA MET A 48 5.68 -2.10 -5.47
C MET A 48 5.32 -1.14 -6.62
N PRO A 49 4.09 -0.61 -6.68
CA PRO A 49 3.73 0.41 -7.66
C PRO A 49 4.58 1.66 -7.44
N GLU A 50 5.03 2.29 -8.52
CA GLU A 50 5.84 3.53 -8.47
C GLU A 50 5.20 4.62 -7.58
N ARG A 51 3.87 4.68 -7.57
CA ARG A 51 3.11 5.62 -6.72
C ARG A 51 3.42 5.45 -5.22
N ILE A 52 3.54 4.22 -4.73
CA ILE A 52 3.82 3.95 -3.31
C ILE A 52 5.25 4.35 -2.96
N PHE A 53 6.19 4.08 -3.87
CA PHE A 53 7.58 4.50 -3.73
C PHE A 53 7.69 6.03 -3.62
N ILE A 54 7.02 6.76 -4.50
CA ILE A 54 6.98 8.23 -4.49
C ILE A 54 6.40 8.76 -3.18
N GLN A 55 5.23 8.26 -2.78
CA GLN A 55 4.57 8.67 -1.55
C GLN A 55 5.41 8.41 -0.29
N THR A 56 6.20 7.33 -0.30
CA THR A 56 7.08 6.98 0.83
C THR A 56 8.28 7.92 0.96
N LEU A 57 8.83 8.36 -0.17
CA LEU A 57 10.03 9.21 -0.20
C LEU A 57 9.74 10.69 -0.02
N ILE A 58 8.63 11.19 -0.54
CA ILE A 58 8.29 12.63 -0.46
C ILE A 58 8.24 13.06 1.01
N GLY A 59 8.94 14.15 1.31
CA GLY A 59 8.97 14.74 2.65
C GLY A 59 9.87 13.99 3.65
N ARG A 60 10.58 12.94 3.23
CA ARG A 60 11.64 12.31 4.02
C ARG A 60 12.99 12.99 3.79
N VAL A 61 13.97 12.62 4.59
CA VAL A 61 15.33 13.18 4.55
C VAL A 61 16.30 12.04 4.24
N LEU A 62 17.29 12.32 3.38
CA LEU A 62 18.32 11.35 3.02
C LEU A 62 19.23 11.00 4.20
N ALA A 63 19.47 9.71 4.38
CA ALA A 63 20.45 9.21 5.34
C ALA A 63 21.86 9.24 4.73
N ASP A 64 22.03 8.94 3.44
CA ASP A 64 23.34 8.86 2.79
C ASP A 64 23.38 9.74 1.52
N ASP A 65 24.59 10.09 1.10
CA ASP A 65 24.83 10.79 -0.16
C ASP A 65 24.50 9.88 -1.35
N ILE A 66 23.84 10.43 -2.37
CA ILE A 66 23.50 9.70 -3.59
C ILE A 66 24.39 10.20 -4.72
N TYR A 67 25.15 9.28 -5.28
CA TYR A 67 26.05 9.52 -6.41
C TYR A 67 25.51 8.88 -7.68
N MET A 68 25.71 9.58 -8.80
CA MET A 68 25.53 9.07 -10.15
C MET A 68 26.89 9.09 -10.84
N GLY A 69 27.55 7.94 -10.88
CA GLY A 69 28.95 7.85 -11.29
C GLY A 69 29.83 8.69 -10.35
N GLN A 70 30.51 9.70 -10.90
CA GLN A 70 31.36 10.62 -10.12
C GLN A 70 30.61 11.85 -9.60
N ARG A 71 29.37 12.09 -10.02
CA ARG A 71 28.61 13.29 -9.66
C ARG A 71 27.69 13.02 -8.47
N CYS A 72 27.79 13.82 -7.41
CA CYS A 72 26.81 13.82 -6.33
C CYS A 72 25.49 14.45 -6.81
N VAL A 73 24.39 13.70 -6.72
CA VAL A 73 23.04 14.14 -7.12
C VAL A 73 22.27 14.72 -5.95
N ALA A 74 22.43 14.13 -4.77
CA ALA A 74 21.79 14.58 -3.55
C ALA A 74 22.71 14.28 -2.36
N ILE A 75 22.73 15.20 -1.41
CA ILE A 75 23.58 15.10 -0.22
C ILE A 75 22.80 14.54 0.96
N ARG A 76 23.51 13.94 1.90
CA ARG A 76 23.01 13.50 3.19
C ARG A 76 22.35 14.66 3.91
N ASN A 77 21.27 14.35 4.64
CA ASN A 77 20.44 15.31 5.36
C ASN A 77 19.65 16.29 4.46
N GLN A 78 19.65 16.11 3.14
CA GLN A 78 18.77 16.86 2.25
C GLN A 78 17.34 16.32 2.30
N ASP A 79 16.35 17.22 2.27
CA ASP A 79 14.95 16.85 2.17
C ASP A 79 14.58 16.40 0.76
N ILE A 80 13.71 15.40 0.67
CA ILE A 80 13.31 14.79 -0.58
C ILE A 80 12.02 15.46 -1.07
N GLY A 81 12.19 16.43 -1.97
CA GLY A 81 11.10 17.06 -2.71
C GLY A 81 10.72 16.33 -4.00
N ILE A 82 9.62 16.74 -4.62
CA ILE A 82 9.09 16.16 -5.87
C ILE A 82 10.14 16.17 -6.99
N GLY A 83 10.90 17.27 -7.12
CA GLY A 83 11.95 17.38 -8.14
C GLY A 83 13.14 16.44 -7.94
N LEU A 84 13.44 16.01 -6.70
CA LEU A 84 14.45 14.99 -6.43
C LEU A 84 13.91 13.59 -6.69
N VAL A 85 12.68 13.31 -6.27
CA VAL A 85 12.03 12.01 -6.51
C VAL A 85 11.90 11.71 -8.00
N ASN A 86 11.46 12.68 -8.81
CA ASN A 86 11.34 12.50 -10.26
C ASN A 86 12.69 12.17 -10.90
N ARG A 87 13.78 12.80 -10.43
CA ARG A 87 15.13 12.46 -10.85
C ARG A 87 15.49 11.02 -10.48
N PHE A 88 15.20 10.58 -9.25
CA PHE A 88 15.49 9.21 -8.82
C PHE A 88 14.75 8.14 -9.63
N ILE A 89 13.52 8.41 -10.08
CA ILE A 89 12.77 7.49 -10.93
C ILE A 89 13.40 7.40 -12.32
N THR A 90 13.69 8.54 -12.95
CA THR A 90 14.29 8.58 -14.30
C THR A 90 15.61 7.83 -14.36
N PHE A 91 16.40 7.89 -13.28
CA PHE A 91 17.71 7.25 -13.22
C PHE A 91 17.67 5.79 -12.75
N GLN A 92 16.49 5.20 -12.52
CA GLN A 92 16.33 3.86 -11.92
C GLN A 92 17.28 3.68 -10.72
N ALA A 93 17.16 4.60 -9.76
CA ALA A 93 18.13 4.71 -8.68
C ALA A 93 18.23 3.40 -7.85
N GLN A 94 19.48 3.11 -7.45
CA GLN A 94 19.84 2.17 -6.39
C GLN A 94 18.96 2.38 -5.13
N PRO A 95 18.89 1.40 -4.22
CA PRO A 95 18.22 1.57 -2.92
C PRO A 95 18.55 2.91 -2.26
N ILE A 96 17.51 3.65 -1.88
CA ILE A 96 17.63 4.97 -1.27
C ILE A 96 17.51 4.82 0.25
N SER A 97 18.57 5.17 0.97
CA SER A 97 18.57 5.22 2.43
C SER A 97 17.89 6.50 2.93
N ILE A 98 16.77 6.37 3.63
CA ILE A 98 16.06 7.48 4.27
C ILE A 98 16.19 7.44 5.79
N ARG A 99 16.21 8.62 6.42
CA ARG A 99 16.08 8.75 7.87
C ARG A 99 14.63 8.53 8.29
N THR A 100 14.44 7.87 9.42
CA THR A 100 13.09 7.58 9.94
C THR A 100 13.02 7.79 11.45
N PRO A 101 11.81 7.96 12.01
CA PRO A 101 11.63 7.99 13.46
C PRO A 101 12.12 6.71 14.15
N PHE A 102 12.01 5.55 13.49
CA PHE A 102 12.45 4.25 14.03
C PHE A 102 13.95 4.17 14.27
N THR A 103 14.76 4.89 13.48
CA THR A 103 16.23 4.88 13.61
C THR A 103 16.78 6.06 14.41
N CYS A 104 15.90 6.92 14.95
CA CYS A 104 16.26 8.03 15.83
C CYS A 104 17.00 7.51 17.06
N LYS A 105 18.02 8.25 17.54
CA LYS A 105 18.80 7.86 18.74
C LYS A 105 18.06 8.11 20.06
N SER A 106 17.03 8.96 20.04
CA SER A 106 16.27 9.29 21.24
C SER A 106 15.07 8.37 21.42
N THR A 107 14.76 8.06 22.68
CA THR A 107 13.60 7.26 23.09
C THR A 107 12.37 8.10 23.44
N SER A 108 12.53 9.39 23.78
CA SER A 108 11.47 10.25 24.32
C SER A 108 11.15 11.48 23.46
N TRP A 109 11.88 11.70 22.37
CA TRP A 109 11.68 12.80 21.44
C TRP A 109 12.21 12.41 20.05
N ILE A 110 11.80 13.13 19.01
CA ILE A 110 12.24 12.88 17.63
C ILE A 110 13.01 14.10 17.13
N CYS A 111 14.07 13.90 16.33
CA CYS A 111 14.75 15.02 15.68
C CYS A 111 14.06 15.44 14.37
N ARG A 112 14.23 16.70 13.98
CA ARG A 112 13.69 17.27 12.73
C ARG A 112 14.03 16.42 11.51
N LEU A 113 15.29 15.99 11.38
CA LEU A 113 15.75 15.20 10.24
C LEU A 113 15.23 13.76 10.23
N CYS A 114 14.90 13.16 11.38
CA CYS A 114 14.32 11.81 11.43
C CYS A 114 12.82 11.83 11.15
N TYR A 115 12.13 12.92 11.49
CA TYR A 115 10.71 13.10 11.17
C TYR A 115 10.52 13.48 9.70
N GLY A 116 11.22 14.54 9.26
CA GLY A 116 11.12 15.10 7.92
C GLY A 116 10.14 16.29 7.83
N ARG A 117 9.34 16.30 6.77
CA ARG A 117 8.39 17.35 6.41
C ARG A 117 7.13 17.29 7.26
N SER A 118 6.64 18.44 7.72
CA SER A 118 5.35 18.55 8.39
C SER A 118 4.22 18.36 7.37
N PRO A 119 3.17 17.59 7.68
CA PRO A 119 2.04 17.41 6.78
C PRO A 119 1.22 18.69 6.56
N THR A 120 1.35 19.69 7.44
CA THR A 120 0.55 20.93 7.40
C THR A 120 1.21 22.05 6.59
N HIS A 121 2.53 22.24 6.73
CA HIS A 121 3.22 23.42 6.19
C HIS A 121 4.11 23.14 4.98
N GLY A 122 4.25 21.88 4.53
CA GLY A 122 5.04 21.56 3.33
C GLY A 122 6.56 21.71 3.49
N ASP A 123 7.02 22.28 4.61
CA ASP A 123 8.43 22.42 5.00
C ASP A 123 8.82 21.40 6.08
N LEU A 124 10.12 21.29 6.37
CA LEU A 124 10.62 20.47 7.48
C LEU A 124 9.99 20.91 8.80
N VAL A 125 9.57 19.94 9.62
CA VAL A 125 8.90 20.13 10.92
C VAL A 125 9.64 21.12 11.83
N GLU A 126 8.91 21.93 12.60
CA GLU A 126 9.54 22.92 13.47
C GLU A 126 9.98 22.33 14.82
N LEU A 127 10.91 23.01 15.49
CA LEU A 127 11.30 22.65 16.85
C LEU A 127 10.16 23.04 17.81
N GLY A 128 9.77 22.11 18.68
CA GLY A 128 8.64 22.28 19.60
C GLY A 128 7.33 21.68 19.10
N GLU A 129 7.26 21.24 17.84
CA GLU A 129 6.02 20.67 17.29
C GLU A 129 5.68 19.32 17.95
N ALA A 130 4.43 19.20 18.42
CA ALA A 130 3.91 18.04 19.14
C ALA A 130 3.50 16.90 18.19
N VAL A 131 4.48 16.38 17.44
CA VAL A 131 4.26 15.36 16.40
C VAL A 131 3.61 14.08 16.90
N GLY A 132 3.78 13.73 18.18
CA GLY A 132 3.09 12.62 18.80
C GLY A 132 1.57 12.83 18.82
N ILE A 133 1.11 13.99 19.30
CA ILE A 133 -0.32 14.32 19.37
C ILE A 133 -0.92 14.33 17.97
N ILE A 134 -0.22 14.96 17.00
CA ILE A 134 -0.63 15.00 15.59
C ILE A 134 -0.79 13.58 15.02
N ALA A 135 0.17 12.69 15.28
CA ALA A 135 0.11 11.30 14.82
C ALA A 135 -1.03 10.52 15.49
N GLY A 136 -1.22 10.67 16.80
CA GLY A 136 -2.29 10.02 17.56
C GLY A 136 -3.68 10.40 17.03
N GLN A 137 -3.91 11.70 16.78
CA GLN A 137 -5.16 12.18 16.21
C GLN A 137 -5.36 11.74 14.75
N SER A 138 -4.30 11.77 13.94
CA SER A 138 -4.36 11.35 12.53
C SER A 138 -4.77 9.88 12.36
N ILE A 139 -4.55 9.04 13.38
CA ILE A 139 -5.05 7.66 13.43
C ILE A 139 -6.44 7.60 14.05
N GLY A 140 -6.65 8.31 15.15
CA GLY A 140 -7.87 8.23 15.96
C GLY A 140 -9.11 8.81 15.30
N GLU A 141 -9.03 10.02 14.76
CA GLU A 141 -10.17 10.71 14.15
C GLU A 141 -10.75 9.92 12.95
N PRO A 142 -9.94 9.48 11.96
CA PRO A 142 -10.46 8.62 10.89
C PRO A 142 -11.04 7.31 11.41
N GLY A 143 -10.47 6.72 12.47
CA GLY A 143 -11.00 5.50 13.08
C GLY A 143 -12.41 5.68 13.67
N THR A 144 -12.64 6.79 14.39
CA THR A 144 -13.99 7.15 14.87
C THR A 144 -14.95 7.47 13.73
N GLN A 145 -14.47 8.07 12.65
CA GLN A 145 -15.29 8.38 11.48
C GLN A 145 -15.66 7.12 10.69
N LEU A 146 -14.75 6.16 10.51
CA LEU A 146 -15.01 4.90 9.83
C LEU A 146 -16.04 4.05 10.58
N THR A 147 -15.98 4.04 11.91
CA THR A 147 -16.98 3.34 12.74
C THR A 147 -18.38 3.96 12.61
N LEU A 148 -18.49 5.27 12.38
CA LEU A 148 -19.77 5.91 12.06
C LEU A 148 -20.23 5.58 10.62
N ARG A 149 -19.34 5.70 9.63
CA ARG A 149 -19.69 5.56 8.19
C ARG A 149 -20.02 4.13 7.77
N THR A 150 -19.33 3.11 8.30
CA THR A 150 -19.50 1.69 7.91
C THR A 150 -20.90 1.12 8.18
N PHE A 151 -21.68 1.72 9.08
CA PHE A 151 -23.03 1.25 9.39
C PHE A 151 -24.13 1.99 8.62
N HIS A 152 -23.91 3.23 8.17
CA HIS A 152 -24.88 3.90 7.29
C HIS A 152 -24.95 3.26 5.89
N THR A 153 -23.89 2.54 5.47
CA THR A 153 -23.88 1.67 4.29
C THR A 153 -24.35 0.23 4.56
N GLY A 154 -24.84 -0.07 5.78
CA GLY A 154 -25.61 -1.29 6.05
C GLY A 154 -24.88 -2.61 5.80
N GLY A 155 -23.60 -2.72 6.14
CA GLY A 155 -22.89 -4.01 6.08
C GLY A 155 -22.86 -4.66 4.69
N VAL A 156 -23.11 -3.89 3.63
CA VAL A 156 -22.89 -4.37 2.27
C VAL A 156 -21.38 -4.37 2.06
N PHE A 157 -20.75 -5.47 2.48
CA PHE A 157 -19.50 -5.92 1.92
C PHE A 157 -19.72 -6.00 0.40
N THR A 158 -19.40 -4.93 -0.32
CA THR A 158 -18.88 -5.07 -1.67
C THR A 158 -17.50 -5.70 -1.50
N GLY A 159 -17.49 -6.99 -1.11
CA GLY A 159 -16.29 -7.82 -1.21
C GLY A 159 -15.76 -7.57 -2.60
N GLY A 160 -14.49 -7.14 -2.68
CA GLY A 160 -13.90 -6.57 -3.88
C GLY A 160 -14.41 -7.34 -5.09
N THR A 161 -15.02 -6.61 -6.03
CA THR A 161 -15.65 -7.17 -7.22
C THR A 161 -14.72 -8.24 -7.74
N ALA A 162 -15.12 -9.51 -7.61
CA ALA A 162 -14.34 -10.60 -8.18
C ALA A 162 -14.13 -10.19 -9.65
N GLU A 163 -12.87 -10.06 -10.08
CA GLU A 163 -12.59 -9.65 -11.45
C GLU A 163 -13.18 -10.72 -12.36
N HIS A 164 -14.32 -10.39 -12.98
CA HIS A 164 -14.97 -11.27 -13.93
C HIS A 164 -14.28 -11.07 -15.27
N VAL A 165 -13.43 -12.02 -15.64
CA VAL A 165 -12.89 -12.08 -16.99
C VAL A 165 -13.97 -12.70 -17.89
N ARG A 166 -14.43 -11.93 -18.88
CA ARG A 166 -15.33 -12.43 -19.93
C ARG A 166 -14.51 -12.94 -21.11
N ALA A 167 -15.08 -13.86 -21.88
CA ALA A 167 -14.47 -14.31 -23.12
C ALA A 167 -14.22 -13.09 -24.05
N PRO A 168 -13.01 -12.92 -24.59
CA PRO A 168 -12.67 -11.78 -25.46
C PRO A 168 -13.35 -11.86 -26.84
N SER A 169 -13.76 -13.05 -27.28
CA SER A 169 -14.40 -13.31 -28.57
C SER A 169 -15.35 -14.50 -28.46
N ASN A 170 -16.33 -14.57 -29.36
CA ASN A 170 -17.22 -15.72 -29.49
C ASN A 170 -16.47 -16.94 -30.05
N GLY A 171 -16.62 -18.10 -29.43
CA GLY A 171 -15.97 -19.33 -29.88
C GLY A 171 -16.17 -20.51 -28.95
N LYS A 172 -15.56 -21.64 -29.27
CA LYS A 172 -15.54 -22.83 -28.40
C LYS A 172 -14.34 -22.78 -27.48
N ILE A 173 -14.59 -22.86 -26.18
CA ILE A 173 -13.54 -22.89 -25.16
C ILE A 173 -12.97 -24.30 -25.04
N LYS A 174 -11.64 -24.43 -24.98
CA LYS A 174 -10.93 -25.68 -24.71
C LYS A 174 -9.92 -25.48 -23.60
N PHE A 175 -9.89 -26.43 -22.68
CA PHE A 175 -8.91 -26.50 -21.62
C PHE A 175 -8.72 -27.94 -21.16
N ASN A 176 -7.65 -28.20 -20.41
CA ASN A 176 -7.40 -29.53 -19.87
C ASN A 176 -8.30 -29.79 -18.64
N GLU A 177 -9.22 -30.76 -18.75
CA GLU A 177 -10.15 -31.12 -17.69
C GLU A 177 -9.45 -31.72 -16.46
N ASP A 178 -8.30 -32.37 -16.63
CA ASP A 178 -7.56 -33.00 -15.53
C ASP A 178 -6.98 -31.98 -14.53
N LEU A 179 -6.89 -30.71 -14.95
CA LEU A 179 -6.29 -29.63 -14.15
C LEU A 179 -7.33 -28.81 -13.37
N VAL A 180 -8.61 -29.16 -13.50
CA VAL A 180 -9.71 -28.43 -12.85
C VAL A 180 -10.57 -29.36 -12.01
N HIS A 181 -11.07 -28.84 -10.88
CA HIS A 181 -11.95 -29.62 -10.00
C HIS A 181 -13.34 -29.04 -9.94
N PRO A 182 -14.40 -29.86 -10.08
CA PRO A 182 -15.77 -29.38 -9.97
C PRO A 182 -16.02 -28.89 -8.53
N THR A 183 -16.61 -27.70 -8.43
CA THR A 183 -16.94 -27.03 -7.17
C THR A 183 -18.23 -26.21 -7.34
N ARG A 184 -18.64 -25.52 -6.28
CA ARG A 184 -19.77 -24.59 -6.31
C ARG A 184 -19.35 -23.21 -5.87
N THR A 185 -19.88 -22.18 -6.52
CA THR A 185 -19.73 -20.80 -6.07
C THR A 185 -20.43 -20.61 -4.72
N ARG A 186 -20.18 -19.48 -4.05
CA ARG A 186 -20.90 -19.07 -2.83
C ARG A 186 -22.43 -18.99 -3.00
N HIS A 187 -22.92 -18.93 -4.23
CA HIS A 187 -24.35 -18.90 -4.58
C HIS A 187 -24.87 -20.27 -5.07
N GLY A 188 -24.08 -21.34 -4.90
CA GLY A 188 -24.47 -22.71 -5.27
C GLY A 188 -24.38 -23.03 -6.76
N HIS A 189 -23.86 -22.14 -7.59
CA HIS A 189 -23.75 -22.37 -9.04
C HIS A 189 -22.56 -23.30 -9.33
N PRO A 190 -22.68 -24.24 -10.28
CA PRO A 190 -21.58 -25.11 -10.67
C PRO A 190 -20.42 -24.28 -11.24
N ALA A 191 -19.21 -24.62 -10.83
CA ALA A 191 -17.98 -24.00 -11.30
C ALA A 191 -16.84 -25.03 -11.30
N PHE A 192 -15.73 -24.70 -11.93
CA PHE A 192 -14.50 -25.47 -11.87
C PHE A 192 -13.40 -24.62 -11.22
N LEU A 193 -12.67 -25.20 -10.25
CA LEU A 193 -11.57 -24.54 -9.55
C LEU A 193 -10.23 -24.97 -10.17
N CYS A 194 -9.41 -23.98 -10.53
CA CYS A 194 -8.02 -24.21 -10.95
C CYS A 194 -7.09 -24.15 -9.73
N TYR A 195 -6.25 -25.16 -9.49
CA TYR A 195 -5.21 -25.09 -8.45
C TYR A 195 -3.88 -24.54 -8.96
N ILE A 196 -3.63 -24.67 -10.27
CA ILE A 196 -2.43 -24.20 -10.97
C ILE A 196 -2.83 -23.24 -12.10
N ASP A 197 -1.84 -22.61 -12.73
CA ASP A 197 -2.07 -21.80 -13.93
C ASP A 197 -2.68 -22.68 -15.04
N LEU A 198 -3.84 -22.26 -15.55
CA LEU A 198 -4.56 -22.98 -16.60
C LEU A 198 -4.51 -22.19 -17.91
N TYR A 199 -3.98 -22.84 -18.94
CA TYR A 199 -4.04 -22.34 -20.31
C TYR A 199 -5.37 -22.71 -20.95
N VAL A 200 -6.11 -21.69 -21.37
CA VAL A 200 -7.41 -21.83 -22.02
C VAL A 200 -7.30 -21.29 -23.44
N THR A 201 -7.81 -22.05 -24.40
CA THR A 201 -7.90 -21.64 -25.80
C THR A 201 -9.36 -21.42 -26.18
N ILE A 202 -9.64 -20.33 -26.90
CA ILE A 202 -10.96 -20.04 -27.45
C ILE A 202 -10.82 -20.06 -28.97
N GLU A 203 -11.46 -21.05 -29.59
CA GLU A 203 -11.45 -21.26 -31.03
C GLU A 203 -12.69 -20.62 -31.66
N SER A 204 -12.48 -19.57 -32.46
CA SER A 204 -13.48 -18.98 -33.34
C SER A 204 -13.20 -19.39 -34.80
N GLU A 205 -14.11 -19.12 -35.73
CA GLU A 205 -14.02 -19.57 -37.13
C GLU A 205 -12.71 -19.19 -37.83
N ASN A 206 -12.07 -18.09 -37.43
CA ASN A 206 -10.81 -17.61 -38.03
C ASN A 206 -9.72 -17.19 -37.01
N ILE A 207 -9.97 -17.28 -35.69
CA ILE A 207 -9.07 -16.74 -34.67
C ILE A 207 -9.00 -17.68 -33.46
N ILE A 208 -7.77 -17.93 -32.98
CA ILE A 208 -7.52 -18.67 -31.74
C ILE A 208 -7.00 -17.67 -30.69
N HIS A 209 -7.73 -17.53 -29.59
CA HIS A 209 -7.31 -16.70 -28.45
C HIS A 209 -6.82 -17.58 -27.31
N ASN A 210 -5.61 -17.32 -26.83
CA ASN A 210 -5.03 -18.02 -25.69
C ASN A 210 -5.05 -17.11 -24.46
N VAL A 211 -5.64 -17.59 -23.37
CA VAL A 211 -5.76 -16.88 -22.10
C VAL A 211 -5.15 -17.74 -20.99
N ASN A 212 -4.29 -17.14 -20.17
CA ASN A 212 -3.77 -17.79 -18.97
C ASN A 212 -4.63 -17.40 -17.76
N ILE A 213 -5.17 -18.39 -17.06
CA ILE A 213 -5.99 -18.21 -15.86
C ILE A 213 -5.16 -18.53 -14.62
N PRO A 214 -5.01 -17.60 -13.67
CA PRO A 214 -4.17 -17.80 -12.49
C PRO A 214 -4.79 -18.83 -11.52
N PRO A 215 -3.98 -19.44 -10.63
CA PRO A 215 -4.45 -20.40 -9.64
C PRO A 215 -5.49 -19.78 -8.70
N LYS A 216 -6.36 -20.65 -8.15
CA LYS A 216 -7.49 -20.33 -7.28
C LYS A 216 -8.60 -19.50 -7.94
N SER A 217 -8.65 -19.47 -9.27
CA SER A 217 -9.74 -18.87 -10.04
C SER A 217 -10.87 -19.86 -10.27
N PHE A 218 -12.09 -19.35 -10.44
CA PHE A 218 -13.27 -20.14 -10.84
C PHE A 218 -13.54 -20.00 -12.34
N LEU A 219 -13.67 -21.13 -13.02
CA LEU A 219 -14.25 -21.25 -14.35
C LEU A 219 -15.74 -21.55 -14.25
N LEU A 220 -16.57 -20.77 -14.94
CA LEU A 220 -18.03 -20.91 -14.94
C LEU A 220 -18.57 -21.64 -16.19
N VAL A 221 -17.67 -22.12 -17.03
CA VAL A 221 -17.97 -22.70 -18.35
C VAL A 221 -17.39 -24.10 -18.45
N GLN A 222 -18.07 -24.95 -19.19
CA GLN A 222 -17.65 -26.33 -19.44
C GLN A 222 -16.65 -26.39 -20.60
N ASN A 223 -15.84 -27.45 -20.63
CA ASN A 223 -14.97 -27.71 -21.75
C ASN A 223 -15.80 -27.94 -23.03
N ASN A 224 -15.31 -27.43 -24.16
CA ASN A 224 -16.01 -27.41 -25.46
C ASN A 224 -17.33 -26.63 -25.50
N GLN A 225 -17.66 -25.85 -24.45
CA GLN A 225 -18.83 -24.98 -24.47
C GLN A 225 -18.61 -23.78 -25.40
N HIS A 226 -19.66 -23.38 -26.11
CA HIS A 226 -19.64 -22.13 -26.85
C HIS A 226 -19.83 -20.96 -25.89
N VAL A 227 -18.89 -20.01 -25.93
CA VAL A 227 -18.85 -18.76 -25.15
C VAL A 227 -18.92 -17.55 -26.05
#